data_AF-A0A089LHQ2-F1
#
_entry.id   AF-A0A089LHQ2-F1
#
_cell.length_a   1.000
_cell.length_b   1.000
_cell.length_c   1.000
_cell.angle_alpha   90.00
_cell.angle_beta   90.00
_cell.angle_gamma   90.00
#
_symmetry.space_group_name_H-M   'P 1'
#
loop_
_entity.id
_entity.type
_entity.pdbx_description
1 polymer ?
#
loop_
_entity_poly.entity_id
_entity_poly.type
_entity_poly.pdbx_seq_one_letter_code
_entity_poly.pdbx_strand_id
1 'polypeptide(L)'
;MRRKGVNYSRFGYIFTFPFVLAFLIFSLYPILYTAFIGFTDLQGLIPKPLHILDNPFQNFKDLLFDNPSFRKSLINTGLLWIVNFVPQIVLALLLTAWFTNQRLKIKGQGIFKVLLYMPNIITAGTIAVLFSTLFAYPMSPVNSFFEMMGWSDAPINFLQDKTIARGIVAFIQFWMWYGNTMIILIAGVMGINPALFESAAIDGANGIQTFFRITLPSLRTILLFTLITSMVGGLTMFDIPQLFLAGGPDDSTLTTSMFIYGQAFKGSYLYNRAAAASMIMFVISAVLSAFVFYLMRDRDAAKLKKIEKMHRKSAKSNQGGVTHGQ
;
A
#
# COMPACT_ATOMS: atom_id res chain seq x y z
N MET A 1 -12.45 51.49 18.35
CA MET A 1 -12.66 50.26 19.14
C MET A 1 -12.23 49.02 18.32
N ARG A 2 -11.10 48.39 18.64
CA ARG A 2 -10.66 47.13 17.99
C ARG A 2 -11.47 45.96 18.58
N ARG A 3 -12.36 45.34 17.81
CA ARG A 3 -13.04 44.09 18.19
C ARG A 3 -11.98 43.01 18.47
N LYS A 4 -11.78 42.63 19.73
CA LYS A 4 -10.99 41.45 20.11
C LYS A 4 -11.73 40.22 19.57
N GLY A 5 -11.27 39.66 18.46
CA GLY A 5 -11.74 38.37 17.98
C GLY A 5 -11.42 37.29 19.02
N VAL A 6 -12.42 36.47 19.37
CA VAL A 6 -12.23 35.34 20.26
C VAL A 6 -11.23 34.38 19.61
N ASN A 7 -10.07 34.16 20.24
CA ASN A 7 -9.02 33.33 19.67
C ASN A 7 -9.26 31.86 20.02
N TYR A 8 -10.08 31.18 19.19
CA TYR A 8 -10.43 29.76 19.33
C TYR A 8 -9.25 28.79 19.18
N SER A 9 -8.04 29.26 18.80
CA SER A 9 -6.85 28.41 18.63
C SER A 9 -6.47 27.63 19.89
N ARG A 10 -6.65 28.22 21.09
CA ARG A 10 -6.34 27.55 22.36
C ARG A 10 -7.17 26.29 22.57
N PHE A 11 -8.45 26.34 22.23
CA PHE A 11 -9.32 25.17 22.31
C PHE A 11 -8.94 24.10 21.27
N GLY A 12 -8.54 24.52 20.06
CA GLY A 12 -7.99 23.61 19.04
C GLY A 12 -6.76 22.83 19.52
N TYR A 13 -5.84 23.47 20.24
CA TYR A 13 -4.69 22.77 20.84
C TYR A 13 -5.10 21.79 21.94
N ILE A 14 -6.04 22.17 22.80
CA ILE A 14 -6.53 21.29 23.87
C ILE A 14 -7.22 20.04 23.28
N PHE A 15 -8.03 20.19 22.22
CA PHE A 15 -8.69 19.06 21.57
C PHE A 15 -7.74 18.15 20.78
N THR A 16 -6.63 18.69 20.26
CA THR A 16 -5.62 17.89 19.54
C THR A 16 -4.59 17.26 20.47
N PHE A 17 -4.42 17.78 21.69
CA PHE A 17 -3.41 17.32 22.65
C PHE A 17 -3.48 15.82 22.97
N PRO A 18 -4.65 15.20 23.26
CA PRO A 18 -4.72 13.76 23.53
C PRO A 18 -4.24 12.91 22.35
N PHE A 19 -4.58 13.30 21.12
CA PHE A 19 -4.10 12.61 19.92
C PHE A 19 -2.59 12.75 19.74
N VAL A 20 -2.05 13.97 19.89
CA VAL A 20 -0.60 14.22 19.76
C VAL A 20 0.18 13.42 20.81
N LEU A 21 -0.29 13.40 22.05
CA LEU A 21 0.34 12.64 23.12
C LEU A 21 0.36 11.14 22.81
N ALA A 22 -0.78 10.57 22.40
CA ALA A 22 -0.86 9.17 22.01
C ALA A 22 0.05 8.87 20.80
N PHE A 23 0.09 9.74 19.79
CA PHE A 23 0.97 9.60 18.64
C PHE A 23 2.45 9.61 19.05
N LEU A 24 2.87 10.53 19.92
CA LEU A 24 4.26 10.63 20.37
C LEU A 24 4.70 9.37 21.12
N ILE A 25 3.88 8.88 22.04
CA ILE A 25 4.22 7.75 22.92
C ILE A 25 4.11 6.41 22.20
N PHE A 26 3.03 6.19 21.44
CA PHE A 26 2.71 4.87 20.88
C PHE A 26 3.10 4.71 19.40
N SER A 27 3.45 5.79 18.70
CA SER A 27 3.86 5.72 17.29
C SER A 27 5.26 6.27 17.07
N LEU A 28 5.52 7.54 17.40
CA LEU A 28 6.81 8.17 17.10
C LEU A 28 7.95 7.57 17.94
N TYR A 29 7.76 7.41 19.25
CA TYR A 29 8.78 6.85 20.13
C TYR A 29 9.21 5.43 19.71
N PRO A 30 8.30 4.45 19.48
CA PRO A 30 8.69 3.11 19.03
C PRO A 30 9.40 3.11 17.68
N ILE A 31 9.02 3.99 16.75
CA ILE A 31 9.71 4.12 15.44
C ILE A 31 11.14 4.60 15.64
N LEU A 32 11.35 5.66 16.44
CA LEU A 32 12.68 6.19 16.73
C LEU A 32 13.54 5.19 17.51
N TYR A 33 12.94 4.49 18.47
CA TYR A 33 13.62 3.45 19.24
C TYR A 33 14.01 2.25 18.37
N THR A 34 13.13 1.81 17.47
CA THR A 34 13.45 0.78 16.47
C THR A 34 14.58 1.25 15.56
N ALA A 35 14.54 2.51 15.11
CA ALA A 35 15.62 3.06 14.29
C ALA A 35 16.95 3.06 15.05
N PHE A 36 16.95 3.43 16.33
CA PHE A 36 18.12 3.37 17.19
C PHE A 36 18.68 1.95 17.35
N ILE A 37 17.81 0.96 17.60
CA ILE A 37 18.20 -0.47 17.71
C ILE A 37 18.91 -0.98 16.45
N GLY A 38 18.58 -0.46 15.27
CA GLY A 38 19.25 -0.84 14.02
C GLY A 38 20.76 -0.60 14.01
N PHE A 39 21.26 0.31 14.86
CA PHE A 39 22.67 0.68 15.00
C PHE A 39 23.36 0.06 16.24
N THR A 40 22.65 -0.79 16.99
CA THR A 40 23.17 -1.43 18.20
C THR A 40 23.42 -2.92 18.04
N ASP A 41 23.97 -3.54 19.07
CA ASP A 41 24.19 -4.98 19.19
C ASP A 41 23.05 -5.71 19.93
N LEU A 42 21.88 -5.06 20.08
CA LEU A 42 20.78 -5.61 20.87
C LEU A 42 20.28 -6.94 20.29
N GLN A 43 20.52 -8.02 21.06
CA GLN A 43 20.11 -9.38 20.71
C GLN A 43 19.96 -10.26 21.94
N GLY A 44 19.13 -11.30 21.82
CA GLY A 44 18.91 -12.31 22.85
C GLY A 44 17.80 -11.96 23.85
N LEU A 45 17.40 -12.95 24.62
CA LEU A 45 16.32 -12.85 25.62
C LEU A 45 16.74 -12.10 26.90
N ILE A 46 18.04 -12.17 27.23
CA ILE A 46 18.57 -11.58 28.46
C ILE A 46 18.89 -10.12 28.18
N PRO A 47 18.35 -9.16 28.95
CA PRO A 47 18.67 -7.75 28.81
C PRO A 47 20.18 -7.54 28.97
N LYS A 48 20.83 -7.08 27.90
CA LYS A 48 22.20 -6.59 27.93
C LYS A 48 22.20 -5.06 27.93
N PRO A 49 23.23 -4.41 28.49
CA PRO A 49 23.43 -2.98 28.29
C PRO A 49 23.44 -2.69 26.79
N LEU A 50 22.69 -1.66 26.37
CA LEU A 50 22.66 -1.24 24.97
C LEU A 50 24.04 -0.69 24.58
N HIS A 51 24.68 -1.33 23.60
CA HIS A 51 25.93 -0.87 23.04
C HIS A 51 25.73 -0.48 21.56
N ILE A 52 26.20 0.72 21.21
CA ILE A 52 26.21 1.18 19.82
C ILE A 52 27.40 0.51 19.14
N LEU A 53 27.18 -0.06 17.96
CA LEU A 53 28.24 -0.71 17.20
C LEU A 53 29.35 0.28 16.84
N ASP A 54 30.62 -0.16 16.94
CA ASP A 54 31.77 0.62 16.48
C ASP A 54 31.66 1.02 15.01
N ASN A 55 31.07 0.15 14.19
CA ASN A 55 30.61 0.44 12.84
C ASN A 55 29.07 0.50 12.82
N PRO A 56 28.45 1.69 12.87
CA PRO A 56 27.01 1.83 13.00
C PRO A 56 26.20 1.12 11.90
N PHE A 57 26.76 1.05 10.68
CA PHE A 57 26.06 0.47 9.53
C PHE A 57 26.30 -1.03 9.34
N GLN A 58 26.99 -1.70 10.27
CA GLN A 58 27.34 -3.11 10.13
C GLN A 58 26.11 -4.01 9.92
N ASN A 59 25.06 -3.84 10.73
CA ASN A 59 23.82 -4.64 10.60
C ASN A 59 23.18 -4.52 9.21
N PHE A 60 23.23 -3.33 8.60
CA PHE A 60 22.66 -3.07 7.27
C PHE A 60 23.50 -3.73 6.18
N LYS A 61 24.83 -3.64 6.30
CA LYS A 61 25.77 -4.27 5.37
C LYS A 61 25.62 -5.80 5.40
N ASP A 62 25.63 -6.38 6.60
CA ASP A 62 25.49 -7.83 6.81
C ASP A 62 24.18 -8.34 6.21
N LEU A 63 23.08 -7.60 6.39
CA LEU A 63 21.79 -7.97 5.81
C LEU A 63 21.82 -7.93 4.27
N LEU A 64 22.29 -6.83 3.67
CA LEU A 64 22.24 -6.64 2.23
C LEU A 64 23.22 -7.55 1.49
N PHE A 65 24.44 -7.71 2.01
CA PHE A 65 25.54 -8.36 1.29
C PHE A 65 25.84 -9.78 1.78
N ASP A 66 25.59 -10.09 3.06
CA ASP A 66 26.03 -11.36 3.66
C ASP A 66 24.87 -12.27 4.07
N ASN A 67 23.61 -11.81 4.01
CA ASN A 67 22.44 -12.61 4.35
C ASN A 67 21.59 -13.00 3.12
N PRO A 68 21.74 -14.24 2.61
CA PRO A 68 20.96 -14.72 1.46
C PRO A 68 19.45 -14.77 1.71
N SER A 69 19.03 -15.08 2.94
CA SER A 69 17.60 -15.19 3.30
C SER A 69 16.92 -13.82 3.24
N PHE A 70 17.57 -12.77 3.73
CA PHE A 70 17.04 -11.40 3.63
C PHE A 70 16.93 -10.93 2.17
N ARG A 71 17.95 -11.19 1.34
CA ARG A 71 17.86 -10.87 -0.09
C ARG A 71 16.73 -11.63 -0.78
N LYS A 72 16.57 -12.92 -0.46
CA LYS A 72 15.48 -13.75 -0.96
C LYS A 72 14.12 -13.17 -0.53
N SER A 73 13.97 -12.76 0.72
CA SER A 73 12.73 -12.16 1.22
C SER A 73 12.41 -10.82 0.55
N LEU A 74 13.42 -9.98 0.28
CA LEU A 74 13.25 -8.73 -0.46
C LEU A 74 12.76 -8.98 -1.89
N ILE A 75 13.39 -9.92 -2.60
CA ILE A 75 13.02 -10.29 -3.97
C ILE A 75 11.61 -10.87 -4.00
N ASN A 76 11.28 -11.79 -3.09
CA ASN A 76 9.95 -12.37 -2.98
C ASN A 76 8.89 -11.29 -2.68
N THR A 77 9.15 -10.38 -1.73
CA THR A 77 8.23 -9.27 -1.43
C THR A 77 7.97 -8.43 -2.67
N GLY A 78 9.02 -8.04 -3.40
CA GLY A 78 8.88 -7.26 -4.64
C GLY A 78 8.10 -8.01 -5.72
N LEU A 79 8.40 -9.30 -5.92
CA LEU A 79 7.74 -10.15 -6.91
C LEU A 79 6.26 -10.34 -6.56
N LEU A 80 5.95 -10.77 -5.34
CA LEU A 80 4.58 -10.95 -4.87
C LEU A 80 3.79 -9.63 -4.96
N TRP A 81 4.41 -8.52 -4.54
CA TRP A 81 3.80 -7.20 -4.67
C TRP A 81 3.45 -6.87 -6.11
N ILE A 82 4.37 -6.99 -7.07
CA ILE A 82 4.09 -6.66 -8.48
C ILE A 82 2.99 -7.55 -9.05
N VAL A 83 3.07 -8.86 -8.83
CA VAL A 83 2.13 -9.86 -9.37
C VAL A 83 0.72 -9.68 -8.79
N ASN A 84 0.60 -9.23 -7.54
CA ASN A 84 -0.69 -8.91 -6.93
C ASN A 84 -1.20 -7.50 -7.31
N PHE A 85 -0.36 -6.49 -7.16
CA PHE A 85 -0.73 -5.08 -7.23
C PHE A 85 -1.15 -4.64 -8.63
N VAL A 86 -0.44 -5.08 -9.67
CA VAL A 86 -0.75 -4.67 -11.05
C VAL A 86 -2.15 -5.16 -11.46
N PRO A 87 -2.50 -6.46 -11.34
CA PRO A 87 -3.86 -6.92 -11.60
C PRO A 87 -4.91 -6.26 -10.70
N GLN A 88 -4.59 -6.02 -9.42
CA GLN A 88 -5.51 -5.39 -8.46
C GLN A 88 -5.95 -4.00 -8.93
N ILE A 89 -4.99 -3.13 -9.26
CA ILE A 89 -5.28 -1.76 -9.69
C ILE A 89 -5.97 -1.75 -11.05
N VAL A 90 -5.51 -2.59 -11.99
CA VAL A 90 -6.11 -2.69 -13.32
C VAL A 90 -7.56 -3.12 -13.22
N LEU A 91 -7.85 -4.21 -12.49
CA LEU A 91 -9.22 -4.69 -12.32
C LEU A 91 -10.08 -3.67 -11.57
N ALA A 92 -9.57 -3.04 -10.51
CA ALA A 92 -10.30 -2.03 -9.77
C ALA A 92 -10.66 -0.82 -10.64
N LEU A 93 -9.75 -0.34 -11.50
CA LEU A 93 -10.01 0.74 -12.45
C LEU A 93 -11.03 0.33 -13.51
N LEU A 94 -10.91 -0.88 -14.07
CA LEU A 94 -11.86 -1.40 -15.05
C LEU A 94 -13.27 -1.52 -14.47
N LEU A 95 -13.40 -2.08 -13.27
CA LEU A 95 -14.68 -2.19 -12.59
C LEU A 95 -15.24 -0.81 -12.21
N THR A 96 -14.39 0.13 -11.78
CA THR A 96 -14.80 1.52 -11.53
C THR A 96 -15.35 2.16 -12.80
N ALA A 97 -14.64 2.03 -13.93
CA ALA A 97 -15.09 2.53 -15.23
C ALA A 97 -16.44 1.93 -15.61
N TRP A 98 -16.62 0.63 -15.40
CA TRP A 98 -17.87 -0.07 -15.71
C TRP A 98 -19.02 0.43 -14.82
N PHE A 99 -18.87 0.41 -13.49
CA PHE A 99 -19.95 0.77 -12.57
C PHE A 99 -20.33 2.25 -12.61
N THR A 100 -19.43 3.13 -13.05
CA THR A 100 -19.68 4.58 -13.13
C THR A 100 -20.14 5.02 -14.51
N ASN A 101 -20.14 4.13 -15.50
CA ASN A 101 -20.61 4.46 -16.85
C ASN A 101 -22.14 4.52 -16.89
N GLN A 102 -22.67 5.75 -17.02
CA GLN A 102 -24.10 6.03 -17.08
C GLN A 102 -24.82 5.32 -18.25
N ARG A 103 -24.11 4.99 -19.34
CA ARG A 103 -24.69 4.32 -20.51
C ARG A 103 -24.95 2.82 -20.28
N LEU A 104 -24.17 2.18 -19.40
CA LEU A 104 -24.25 0.73 -19.21
C LEU A 104 -25.44 0.30 -18.35
N LYS A 105 -26.09 1.22 -17.62
CA LYS A 105 -27.31 1.01 -16.80
C LYS A 105 -27.37 -0.38 -16.15
N ILE A 106 -26.27 -0.82 -15.52
CA ILE A 106 -26.19 -2.15 -14.91
C ILE A 106 -27.26 -2.24 -13.82
N LYS A 107 -28.14 -3.24 -13.88
CA LYS A 107 -29.12 -3.50 -12.83
C LYS A 107 -28.44 -4.21 -11.65
N GLY A 108 -28.83 -3.89 -10.41
CA GLY A 108 -28.31 -4.58 -9.23
C GLY A 108 -26.87 -4.24 -8.84
N GLN A 109 -26.32 -3.09 -9.25
CA GLN A 109 -24.93 -2.70 -8.97
C GLN A 109 -24.54 -2.78 -7.48
N GLY A 110 -25.48 -2.50 -6.57
CA GLY A 110 -25.24 -2.60 -5.13
C GLY A 110 -24.81 -4.01 -4.73
N ILE A 111 -25.51 -5.04 -5.24
CA ILE A 111 -25.20 -6.44 -4.94
C ILE A 111 -23.82 -6.81 -5.46
N PHE A 112 -23.50 -6.47 -6.71
CA PHE A 112 -22.16 -6.73 -7.27
C PHE A 112 -21.06 -6.04 -6.46
N LYS A 113 -21.23 -4.76 -6.10
CA LYS A 113 -20.26 -4.02 -5.29
C LYS A 113 -20.01 -4.71 -3.93
N VAL A 114 -21.08 -5.20 -3.29
CA VAL A 114 -20.97 -5.95 -2.02
C VAL A 114 -20.24 -7.27 -2.22
N LEU A 115 -20.60 -8.07 -3.23
CA LEU A 115 -19.96 -9.37 -3.51
C LEU A 115 -18.48 -9.22 -3.84
N LEU A 116 -18.11 -8.21 -4.63
CA LEU A 116 -16.72 -7.95 -5.00
C LEU A 116 -15.89 -7.40 -3.82
N TYR A 117 -16.52 -6.71 -2.87
CA TYR A 117 -15.89 -6.18 -1.66
C TYR A 117 -15.80 -7.20 -0.51
N MET A 118 -16.73 -8.17 -0.46
CA MET A 118 -16.84 -9.19 0.58
C MET A 118 -15.51 -9.89 0.95
N PRO A 119 -14.61 -10.24 0.01
CA PRO A 119 -13.34 -10.87 0.34
C PRO A 119 -12.48 -10.07 1.34
N ASN A 120 -12.55 -8.74 1.28
CA ASN A 120 -11.77 -7.85 2.15
C ASN A 120 -12.24 -7.88 3.61
N ILE A 121 -13.47 -8.29 3.86
CA ILE A 121 -14.08 -8.32 5.20
C ILE A 121 -13.70 -9.61 5.94
N ILE A 122 -13.41 -10.68 5.21
CA ILE A 122 -13.05 -11.97 5.81
C ILE A 122 -11.63 -11.88 6.38
N THR A 123 -11.43 -12.47 7.56
CA THR A 123 -10.10 -12.46 8.20
C THR A 123 -9.08 -13.24 7.36
N ALA A 124 -7.84 -12.76 7.34
CA ALA A 124 -6.75 -13.43 6.61
C ALA A 124 -6.54 -14.89 7.06
N GLY A 125 -6.75 -15.19 8.35
CA GLY A 125 -6.66 -16.56 8.87
C GLY A 125 -7.74 -17.48 8.31
N THR A 126 -9.00 -17.02 8.24
CA THR A 126 -10.08 -17.80 7.61
C THR A 126 -9.79 -18.06 6.14
N ILE A 127 -9.30 -17.06 5.41
CA ILE A 127 -8.94 -17.21 4.00
C ILE A 127 -7.77 -18.19 3.85
N ALA A 128 -6.75 -18.12 4.70
CA ALA A 128 -5.64 -19.07 4.67
C ALA A 128 -6.14 -20.51 4.86
N VAL A 129 -7.03 -20.77 5.84
CA VAL A 129 -7.61 -22.10 6.04
C VAL A 129 -8.46 -22.56 4.85
N LEU A 130 -9.24 -21.65 4.25
CA LEU A 130 -10.00 -21.95 3.04
C LEU A 130 -9.07 -22.37 1.90
N PHE A 131 -8.01 -21.62 1.62
CA PHE A 131 -7.09 -21.96 0.55
C PHE A 131 -6.26 -23.21 0.88
N SER A 132 -5.90 -23.45 2.14
CA SER A 132 -5.23 -24.67 2.57
C SER A 132 -6.10 -25.91 2.34
N THR A 133 -7.42 -25.81 2.54
CA THR A 133 -8.33 -26.92 2.25
C THR A 133 -8.60 -27.07 0.75
N LEU A 134 -8.70 -25.97 0.00
CA LEU A 134 -8.86 -26.00 -1.46
C LEU A 134 -7.67 -26.65 -2.18
N PHE A 135 -6.45 -26.41 -1.70
CA PHE A 135 -5.21 -26.91 -2.31
C PHE A 135 -4.54 -28.03 -1.49
N ALA A 136 -5.27 -28.67 -0.58
CA ALA A 136 -4.74 -29.81 0.17
C ALA A 136 -4.30 -30.95 -0.76
N TYR A 137 -3.31 -31.72 -0.30
CA TYR A 137 -2.82 -32.90 -0.98
C TYR A 137 -2.95 -34.12 -0.04
N PRO A 138 -3.35 -35.30 -0.52
CA PRO A 138 -3.74 -35.61 -1.90
C PRO A 138 -5.19 -35.25 -2.25
N MET A 139 -6.08 -35.19 -1.25
CA MET A 139 -7.52 -34.99 -1.46
C MET A 139 -7.90 -33.51 -1.25
N SER A 140 -8.40 -32.85 -2.29
CA SER A 140 -8.91 -31.48 -2.19
C SER A 140 -9.88 -31.13 -3.32
N PRO A 141 -10.74 -30.11 -3.15
CA PRO A 141 -11.65 -29.66 -4.19
C PRO A 141 -10.96 -29.32 -5.52
N VAL A 142 -9.74 -28.74 -5.47
CA VAL A 142 -8.98 -28.43 -6.69
C VAL A 142 -8.50 -29.71 -7.37
N ASN A 143 -7.96 -30.68 -6.63
CA ASN A 143 -7.58 -31.97 -7.21
C ASN A 143 -8.79 -32.72 -7.78
N SER A 144 -9.91 -32.78 -7.04
CA SER A 144 -11.14 -33.41 -7.53
C SER A 144 -11.68 -32.75 -8.80
N PHE A 145 -11.54 -31.42 -8.95
CA PHE A 145 -11.90 -30.72 -10.18
C PHE A 145 -11.00 -31.12 -11.36
N PHE A 146 -9.68 -31.25 -11.14
CA PHE A 146 -8.74 -31.67 -12.18
C PHE A 146 -8.99 -33.12 -12.63
N GLU A 147 -9.28 -34.01 -11.68
CA GLU A 147 -9.67 -35.41 -11.97
C GLU A 147 -10.99 -35.47 -12.76
N MET A 148 -12.01 -34.72 -12.33
CA MET A 148 -13.31 -34.66 -13.02
C MET A 148 -13.20 -34.14 -14.46
N MET A 149 -12.32 -33.17 -14.71
CA MET A 149 -12.08 -32.61 -16.05
C MET A 149 -11.16 -33.48 -16.92
N GLY A 150 -10.62 -34.57 -16.39
CA GLY A 150 -9.65 -35.42 -17.09
C GLY A 150 -8.31 -34.71 -17.35
N TRP A 151 -7.97 -33.70 -16.55
CA TRP A 151 -6.71 -32.95 -16.67
C TRP A 151 -5.56 -33.60 -15.88
N SER A 152 -5.88 -34.52 -14.97
CA SER A 152 -4.88 -35.30 -14.24
C SER A 152 -5.45 -36.66 -13.87
N ASP A 153 -4.64 -37.71 -14.07
CA ASP A 153 -4.96 -39.09 -13.67
C ASP A 153 -4.54 -39.38 -12.22
N ALA A 154 -3.82 -38.45 -11.58
CA ALA A 154 -3.32 -38.55 -10.22
C ALA A 154 -3.39 -37.20 -9.49
N PRO A 155 -3.48 -37.17 -8.15
CA PRO A 155 -3.52 -35.91 -7.41
C PRO A 155 -2.20 -35.14 -7.58
N ILE A 156 -2.31 -33.84 -7.83
CA ILE A 156 -1.19 -32.91 -8.00
C ILE A 156 -0.92 -32.20 -6.68
N ASN A 157 0.35 -32.18 -6.24
CA ASN A 157 0.78 -31.39 -5.09
C ASN A 157 1.15 -29.96 -5.50
N PHE A 158 0.14 -29.13 -5.75
CA PHE A 158 0.30 -27.74 -6.20
C PHE A 158 1.21 -26.89 -5.30
N LEU A 159 1.16 -27.13 -3.98
CA LEU A 159 1.88 -26.32 -3.00
C LEU A 159 3.36 -26.69 -2.88
N GLN A 160 3.81 -27.76 -3.54
CA GLN A 160 5.23 -28.12 -3.62
C GLN A 160 5.98 -27.30 -4.69
N ASP A 161 5.28 -26.81 -5.71
CA ASP A 161 5.87 -25.96 -6.75
C ASP A 161 5.96 -24.50 -6.28
N LYS A 162 7.16 -23.92 -6.36
CA LYS A 162 7.46 -22.55 -5.89
C LYS A 162 6.68 -21.49 -6.67
N THR A 163 6.48 -21.69 -7.97
CA THR A 163 5.80 -20.75 -8.86
C THR A 163 4.31 -20.77 -8.60
N ILE A 164 3.73 -21.96 -8.48
CA ILE A 164 2.31 -22.14 -8.16
C ILE A 164 2.01 -21.57 -6.77
N ALA A 165 2.82 -21.89 -5.75
CA ALA A 165 2.67 -21.36 -4.41
C ALA A 165 2.68 -19.81 -4.37
N ARG A 166 3.65 -19.18 -5.05
CA ARG A 166 3.71 -17.71 -5.21
C ARG A 166 2.48 -17.17 -5.93
N GLY A 167 2.05 -17.84 -7.01
CA GLY A 167 0.88 -17.47 -7.78
C GLY A 167 -0.40 -17.47 -6.95
N ILE A 168 -0.60 -18.50 -6.13
CA ILE A 168 -1.76 -18.62 -5.23
C ILE A 168 -1.71 -17.52 -4.18
N VAL A 169 -0.57 -17.29 -3.51
CA VAL A 169 -0.42 -16.20 -2.52
C VAL A 169 -0.73 -14.83 -3.15
N ALA A 170 -0.17 -14.55 -4.33
CA ALA A 170 -0.44 -13.28 -5.03
C ALA A 170 -1.91 -13.16 -5.46
N PHE A 171 -2.53 -14.25 -5.90
CA PHE A 171 -3.94 -14.29 -6.25
C PHE A 171 -4.85 -14.02 -5.05
N ILE A 172 -4.58 -14.64 -3.89
CA ILE A 172 -5.35 -14.41 -2.67
C ILE A 172 -5.30 -12.92 -2.30
N GLN A 173 -4.10 -12.32 -2.28
CA GLN A 173 -3.94 -10.90 -2.00
C GLN A 173 -4.69 -10.04 -3.01
N PHE A 174 -4.59 -10.36 -4.29
CA PHE A 174 -5.31 -9.63 -5.34
C PHE A 174 -6.81 -9.68 -5.13
N TRP A 175 -7.34 -10.88 -4.92
CA TRP A 175 -8.75 -11.16 -4.70
C TRP A 175 -9.31 -10.47 -3.44
N MET A 176 -8.50 -10.37 -2.37
CA MET A 176 -8.89 -9.69 -1.14
C MET A 176 -8.97 -8.17 -1.28
N TRP A 177 -8.18 -7.55 -2.16
CA TRP A 177 -7.97 -6.10 -2.13
C TRP A 177 -8.52 -5.34 -3.34
N TYR A 178 -8.79 -5.99 -4.47
CA TYR A 178 -9.30 -5.30 -5.67
C TYR A 178 -10.68 -4.65 -5.42
N GLY A 179 -11.56 -5.31 -4.67
CA GLY A 179 -12.89 -4.78 -4.34
C GLY A 179 -12.84 -3.53 -3.47
N ASN A 180 -11.99 -3.52 -2.45
CA ASN A 180 -11.75 -2.35 -1.61
C ASN A 180 -11.24 -1.16 -2.44
N THR A 181 -10.22 -1.41 -3.27
CA THR A 181 -9.65 -0.42 -4.19
C THR A 181 -10.73 0.16 -5.13
N MET A 182 -11.57 -0.71 -5.70
CA MET A 182 -12.68 -0.31 -6.58
C MET A 182 -13.67 0.61 -5.85
N ILE A 183 -14.07 0.30 -4.61
CA ILE A 183 -15.02 1.12 -3.86
C ILE A 183 -14.46 2.52 -3.57
N ILE A 184 -13.18 2.60 -3.20
CA ILE A 184 -12.50 3.90 -2.99
C ILE A 184 -12.50 4.72 -4.29
N LEU A 185 -12.19 4.09 -5.43
CA LEU A 185 -12.17 4.78 -6.72
C LEU A 185 -13.58 5.21 -7.15
N ILE A 186 -14.61 4.39 -6.96
CA ILE A 186 -16.01 4.74 -7.23
C ILE A 186 -16.44 5.93 -6.37
N ALA A 187 -16.12 5.93 -5.07
CA ALA A 187 -16.41 7.06 -4.18
C ALA A 187 -15.72 8.34 -4.68
N GLY A 188 -14.52 8.21 -5.22
CA GLY A 188 -13.82 9.31 -5.88
C GLY A 188 -14.54 9.82 -7.13
N VAL A 189 -15.09 8.93 -7.96
CA VAL A 189 -15.85 9.34 -9.15
C VAL A 189 -17.13 10.07 -8.77
N MET A 190 -17.80 9.61 -7.70
CA MET A 190 -19.02 10.25 -7.18
C MET A 190 -18.78 11.68 -6.67
N GLY A 191 -17.53 12.03 -6.32
CA GLY A 191 -17.15 13.38 -5.95
C GLY A 191 -16.88 14.34 -7.12
N ILE A 192 -16.87 13.84 -8.36
CA ILE A 192 -16.64 14.66 -9.56
C ILE A 192 -17.92 15.42 -9.91
N ASN A 193 -17.78 16.70 -10.30
CA ASN A 193 -18.92 17.52 -10.71
C ASN A 193 -19.72 16.86 -11.86
N PRO A 194 -21.02 16.55 -11.67
CA PRO A 194 -21.87 15.95 -12.70
C PRO A 194 -21.89 16.71 -14.03
N ALA A 195 -21.74 18.04 -14.00
CA ALA A 195 -21.76 18.90 -15.18
C ALA A 195 -20.68 18.52 -16.22
N LEU A 196 -19.53 17.99 -15.79
CA LEU A 196 -18.47 17.52 -16.69
C LEU A 196 -18.90 16.28 -17.50
N PHE A 197 -19.73 15.42 -16.91
CA PHE A 197 -20.25 14.23 -17.59
C PHE A 197 -21.40 14.60 -18.53
N GLU A 198 -22.25 15.55 -18.15
CA GLU A 198 -23.33 16.08 -18.97
C GLU A 198 -22.80 16.81 -20.21
N SER A 199 -21.80 17.68 -20.04
CA SER A 199 -21.16 18.38 -21.16
C SER A 199 -20.50 17.38 -22.13
N ALA A 200 -19.82 16.37 -21.61
CA ALA A 200 -19.23 15.32 -22.43
C ALA A 200 -20.27 14.49 -23.20
N ALA A 201 -21.45 14.27 -22.60
CA ALA A 201 -22.55 13.61 -23.27
C ALA A 201 -23.13 14.45 -24.42
N ILE A 202 -23.22 15.79 -24.23
CA ILE A 202 -23.61 16.74 -25.28
C ILE A 202 -22.58 16.75 -26.41
N ASP A 203 -21.29 16.70 -26.09
CA ASP A 203 -20.19 16.63 -27.06
C ASP A 203 -20.05 15.25 -27.75
N GLY A 204 -20.94 14.30 -27.46
CA GLY A 204 -20.94 12.97 -28.07
C GLY A 204 -19.82 12.03 -27.59
N ALA A 205 -19.11 12.37 -26.51
CA ALA A 205 -18.02 11.57 -25.98
C ALA A 205 -18.52 10.16 -25.60
N ASN A 206 -17.81 9.12 -26.02
CA ASN A 206 -18.12 7.74 -25.65
C ASN A 206 -17.55 7.38 -24.26
N GLY A 207 -17.99 6.27 -23.66
CA GLY A 207 -17.61 5.91 -22.28
C GLY A 207 -16.10 5.74 -22.06
N ILE A 208 -15.35 5.28 -23.08
CA ILE A 208 -13.89 5.17 -23.02
C ILE A 208 -13.25 6.56 -23.03
N GLN A 209 -13.73 7.46 -23.90
CA GLN A 209 -13.28 8.85 -23.95
C GLN A 209 -13.58 9.57 -22.63
N THR A 210 -14.80 9.43 -22.10
CA THR A 210 -15.18 9.99 -20.79
C THR A 210 -14.27 9.47 -19.68
N PHE A 211 -14.00 8.15 -19.64
CA PHE A 211 -13.14 7.58 -18.62
C PHE A 211 -11.71 8.12 -18.68
N PHE A 212 -11.04 8.06 -19.84
CA PHE A 212 -9.64 8.46 -19.95
C PHE A 212 -9.42 9.97 -19.97
N ARG A 213 -10.38 10.76 -20.47
CA ARG A 213 -10.23 12.22 -20.61
C ARG A 213 -10.84 13.03 -19.47
N ILE A 214 -11.81 12.48 -18.73
CA ILE A 214 -12.52 13.19 -17.67
C ILE A 214 -12.34 12.49 -16.33
N THR A 215 -12.76 11.23 -16.23
CA THR A 215 -12.77 10.49 -14.97
C THR A 215 -11.36 10.28 -14.42
N LEU A 216 -10.47 9.65 -15.19
CA LEU A 216 -9.13 9.28 -14.75
C LEU A 216 -8.26 10.51 -14.39
N PRO A 217 -8.25 11.62 -15.17
CA PRO A 217 -7.56 12.84 -14.78
C PRO A 217 -8.12 13.46 -13.49
N SER A 218 -9.45 13.47 -13.34
CA SER A 218 -10.12 14.03 -12.15
C SER A 218 -9.89 13.17 -10.90
N LEU A 219 -9.74 11.85 -11.08
CA LEU A 219 -9.45 10.91 -10.00
C LEU A 219 -8.01 10.94 -9.50
N ARG A 220 -7.10 11.67 -10.17
CA ARG A 220 -5.65 11.57 -9.95
C ARG A 220 -5.22 11.67 -8.48
N THR A 221 -5.83 12.57 -7.70
CA THR A 221 -5.52 12.73 -6.27
C THR A 221 -5.89 11.50 -5.46
N ILE A 222 -7.08 10.94 -5.73
CA ILE A 222 -7.59 9.75 -5.04
C ILE A 222 -6.81 8.52 -5.52
N LEU A 223 -6.55 8.41 -6.82
CA LEU A 223 -5.74 7.35 -7.39
C LEU A 223 -4.33 7.35 -6.81
N LEU A 224 -3.70 8.51 -6.61
CA LEU A 224 -2.40 8.64 -5.97
C LEU A 224 -2.41 8.13 -4.54
N PHE A 225 -3.41 8.54 -3.75
CA PHE A 225 -3.59 8.04 -2.38
C PHE A 225 -3.77 6.51 -2.38
N THR A 226 -4.65 5.98 -3.23
CA THR A 226 -4.92 4.54 -3.36
C THR A 226 -3.67 3.75 -3.78
N LEU A 227 -2.89 4.26 -4.74
CA LEU A 227 -1.67 3.62 -5.20
C LEU A 227 -0.60 3.58 -4.12
N ILE A 228 -0.37 4.69 -3.41
CA ILE A 228 0.62 4.74 -2.32
C ILE A 228 0.23 3.79 -1.19
N THR A 229 -1.02 3.87 -0.72
CA THR A 229 -1.50 3.04 0.39
C THR A 229 -1.50 1.56 0.04
N SER A 230 -1.96 1.19 -1.16
CA SER A 230 -1.94 -0.20 -1.63
C SER A 230 -0.51 -0.71 -1.83
N MET A 231 0.41 0.14 -2.29
CA MET A 231 1.82 -0.21 -2.45
C MET A 231 2.49 -0.45 -1.10
N VAL A 232 2.30 0.44 -0.12
CA VAL A 232 2.83 0.25 1.23
C VAL A 232 2.27 -1.05 1.83
N GLY A 233 0.97 -1.29 1.72
CA GLY A 233 0.33 -2.52 2.21
C GLY A 233 0.92 -3.80 1.59
N GLY A 234 1.17 -3.80 0.28
CA GLY A 234 1.79 -4.92 -0.41
C GLY A 234 3.26 -5.14 -0.02
N LEU A 235 4.04 -4.06 0.14
CA LEU A 235 5.44 -4.15 0.59
C LEU A 235 5.56 -4.67 2.03
N THR A 236 4.57 -4.38 2.88
CA THR A 236 4.54 -4.85 4.27
C THR A 236 3.74 -6.15 4.46
N MET A 237 3.38 -6.87 3.38
CA MET A 237 2.51 -8.03 3.49
C MET A 237 3.10 -9.14 4.39
N PHE A 238 2.28 -9.64 5.32
CA PHE A 238 2.68 -10.65 6.29
C PHE A 238 1.65 -11.78 6.40
N ASP A 239 0.37 -11.43 6.56
CA ASP A 239 -0.66 -12.37 7.01
C ASP A 239 -0.82 -13.59 6.10
N ILE A 240 -1.17 -13.39 4.82
CA ILE A 240 -1.43 -14.52 3.90
C ILE A 240 -0.17 -15.38 3.69
N PRO A 241 1.01 -14.83 3.35
CA PRO A 241 2.22 -15.63 3.23
C PRO A 241 2.57 -16.44 4.49
N GLN A 242 2.35 -15.87 5.68
CA GLN A 242 2.64 -16.52 6.96
C GLN A 242 1.61 -17.59 7.34
N LEU A 243 0.32 -17.30 7.18
CA LEU A 243 -0.77 -18.17 7.63
C LEU A 243 -1.08 -19.30 6.65
N PHE A 244 -0.86 -19.09 5.34
CA PHE A 244 -1.15 -20.09 4.32
C PHE A 244 0.00 -21.09 4.14
N LEU A 245 1.24 -20.61 4.01
CA LEU A 245 2.40 -21.45 3.67
C LEU A 245 3.60 -21.29 4.60
N ALA A 246 3.53 -20.39 5.59
CA ALA A 246 4.66 -20.06 6.47
C ALA A 246 5.96 -19.75 5.72
N GLY A 247 5.86 -19.17 4.51
CA GLY A 247 6.99 -18.81 3.65
C GLY A 247 7.41 -19.88 2.64
N GLY A 248 6.89 -21.10 2.73
CA GLY A 248 7.23 -22.21 1.84
C GLY A 248 6.59 -22.13 0.44
N PRO A 249 6.92 -23.11 -0.43
CA PRO A 249 8.00 -24.08 -0.30
C PRO A 249 9.38 -23.42 -0.54
N ASP A 250 10.43 -23.91 0.13
CA ASP A 250 11.82 -23.38 0.04
C ASP A 250 11.86 -21.84 0.10
N ASP A 251 11.29 -21.25 1.14
CA ASP A 251 11.22 -19.80 1.35
C ASP A 251 10.73 -19.00 0.12
N SER A 252 9.95 -19.60 -0.80
CA SER A 252 9.53 -18.94 -2.03
C SER A 252 8.44 -17.88 -1.80
N THR A 253 7.70 -17.99 -0.69
CA THR A 253 6.69 -17.02 -0.26
C THR A 253 7.12 -16.22 0.97
N LEU A 254 8.36 -16.44 1.46
CA LEU A 254 8.93 -15.67 2.58
C LEU A 254 9.01 -14.19 2.21
N THR A 255 8.28 -13.34 2.93
CA THR A 255 8.30 -11.89 2.75
C THR A 255 9.25 -11.22 3.75
N THR A 256 9.62 -9.96 3.46
CA THR A 256 10.51 -9.21 4.34
C THR A 256 9.88 -8.95 5.71
N SER A 257 8.56 -8.73 5.80
CA SER A 257 7.85 -8.65 7.08
C SER A 257 7.96 -9.96 7.87
N MET A 258 7.86 -11.11 7.19
CA MET A 258 8.04 -12.42 7.83
C MET A 258 9.47 -12.63 8.31
N PHE A 259 10.46 -12.22 7.51
CA PHE A 259 11.86 -12.24 7.91
C PHE A 259 12.08 -11.38 9.16
N ILE A 260 11.61 -10.12 9.17
CA ILE A 260 11.70 -9.22 10.33
C ILE A 260 11.09 -9.87 11.57
N TYR A 261 9.88 -10.42 11.45
CA TYR A 261 9.21 -11.13 12.55
C TYR A 261 10.02 -12.33 13.05
N GLY A 262 10.56 -13.14 12.13
CA GLY A 262 11.40 -14.27 12.46
C GLY A 262 12.66 -13.85 13.22
N GLN A 263 13.33 -12.78 12.78
CA GLN A 263 14.51 -12.26 13.45
C GLN A 263 14.20 -11.71 14.85
N ALA A 264 13.10 -10.97 15.01
CA ALA A 264 12.76 -10.34 16.28
C ALA A 264 12.19 -11.32 17.32
N PHE A 265 11.40 -12.31 16.89
CA PHE A 265 10.54 -13.07 17.79
C PHE A 265 10.72 -14.58 17.73
N LYS A 266 11.60 -15.11 16.87
CA LYS A 266 11.91 -16.55 16.81
C LYS A 266 13.39 -16.79 17.12
N GLY A 267 13.67 -17.92 17.77
CA GLY A 267 15.04 -18.40 17.98
C GLY A 267 15.88 -17.49 18.87
N SER A 268 16.88 -16.82 18.27
CA SER A 268 17.90 -16.05 18.99
C SER A 268 17.53 -14.59 19.29
N TYR A 269 16.34 -14.12 18.89
CA TYR A 269 15.86 -12.75 19.17
C TYR A 269 16.86 -11.66 18.73
N LEU A 270 17.12 -11.63 17.43
CA LEU A 270 18.06 -10.72 16.76
C LEU A 270 17.37 -9.37 16.47
N TYR A 271 17.08 -8.60 17.53
CA TYR A 271 16.36 -7.33 17.44
C TYR A 271 17.09 -6.29 16.59
N ASN A 272 18.41 -6.20 16.72
CA ASN A 272 19.29 -5.37 15.90
C ASN A 272 19.07 -5.61 14.38
N ARG A 273 19.07 -6.88 13.95
CA ARG A 273 18.84 -7.25 12.55
C ARG A 273 17.41 -7.00 12.10
N ALA A 274 16.42 -7.27 12.96
CA ALA A 274 15.03 -7.00 12.66
C ALA A 274 14.76 -5.49 12.48
N ALA A 275 15.36 -4.66 13.35
CA ALA A 275 15.30 -3.21 13.26
C ALA A 275 15.97 -2.67 11.99
N ALA A 276 17.18 -3.13 11.68
CA ALA A 276 17.88 -2.73 10.45
C ALA A 276 17.09 -3.14 9.19
N ALA A 277 16.54 -4.35 9.14
CA ALA A 277 15.67 -4.81 8.05
C ALA A 277 14.40 -3.95 7.92
N SER A 278 13.78 -3.57 9.05
CA SER A 278 12.61 -2.68 9.08
C SER A 278 12.93 -1.29 8.53
N MET A 279 14.10 -0.74 8.87
CA MET A 279 14.56 0.54 8.34
C MET A 279 14.83 0.48 6.84
N ILE A 280 15.44 -0.60 6.34
CA ILE A 280 15.65 -0.81 4.90
C ILE A 280 14.29 -0.82 4.18
N MET A 281 13.31 -1.57 4.69
CA MET A 281 11.96 -1.61 4.13
C MET A 281 11.25 -0.27 4.18
N PHE A 282 11.43 0.50 5.26
CA PHE A 282 10.90 1.87 5.37
C PHE A 282 11.49 2.77 4.28
N VAL A 283 12.81 2.75 4.08
CA VAL A 283 13.49 3.55 3.04
C VAL A 283 13.01 3.15 1.65
N ILE A 284 12.93 1.84 1.36
CA ILE A 284 12.40 1.34 0.07
C ILE A 284 10.98 1.85 -0.15
N SER A 285 10.10 1.70 0.85
CA SER A 285 8.70 2.14 0.77
C SER A 285 8.58 3.66 0.58
N ALA A 286 9.41 4.44 1.28
CA ALA A 286 9.44 5.90 1.16
C ALA A 286 9.92 6.36 -0.22
N VAL A 287 10.99 5.74 -0.76
CA VAL A 287 11.52 6.06 -2.09
C VAL A 287 10.50 5.71 -3.18
N LEU A 288 9.88 4.53 -3.12
CA LEU A 288 8.84 4.15 -4.07
C LEU A 288 7.61 5.06 -3.97
N SER A 289 7.19 5.41 -2.76
CA SER A 289 6.08 6.35 -2.53
C SER A 289 6.39 7.74 -3.10
N ALA A 290 7.60 8.25 -2.87
CA ALA A 290 8.06 9.51 -3.44
C ALA A 290 8.12 9.46 -4.97
N PHE A 291 8.54 8.33 -5.55
CA PHE A 291 8.57 8.12 -6.99
C PHE A 291 7.17 8.13 -7.60
N VAL A 292 6.22 7.39 -7.03
CA VAL A 292 4.80 7.40 -7.46
C VAL A 292 4.21 8.80 -7.34
N PHE A 293 4.44 9.48 -6.20
CA PHE A 293 4.03 10.86 -5.99
C PHE A 293 4.60 11.81 -7.04
N TYR A 294 5.88 11.67 -7.38
CA TYR A 294 6.53 12.48 -8.39
C TYR A 294 5.96 12.26 -9.79
N LEU A 295 5.76 11.01 -10.20
CA LEU A 295 5.14 10.64 -11.48
C LEU A 295 3.71 11.18 -11.60
N MET A 296 2.95 11.07 -10.51
CA MET A 296 1.55 11.48 -10.45
C MET A 296 1.35 12.92 -9.98
N ARG A 297 2.40 13.72 -9.84
CA ARG A 297 2.24 15.13 -9.46
C ARG A 297 1.60 15.93 -10.59
N ASP A 298 0.52 16.65 -10.27
CA ASP A 298 -0.14 17.55 -11.21
C ASP A 298 0.82 18.65 -11.67
N ARG A 299 1.26 18.54 -12.92
CA ARG A 299 2.16 19.51 -13.55
C ARG A 299 1.45 20.83 -13.78
N ASP A 300 0.13 20.84 -13.96
CA ASP A 300 -0.63 22.04 -14.29
C ASP A 300 -1.01 22.80 -13.03
N ALA A 301 -1.44 22.14 -11.96
CA ALA A 301 -1.55 22.78 -10.63
C ALA A 301 -0.19 23.30 -10.12
N ALA A 302 0.92 22.59 -10.38
CA ALA A 302 2.25 23.06 -10.03
C ALA A 302 2.67 24.30 -10.85
N LYS A 303 2.34 24.34 -12.15
CA LYS A 303 2.53 25.53 -13.00
C LYS A 303 1.68 26.70 -12.52
N LEU A 304 0.39 26.48 -12.22
CA LEU A 304 -0.52 27.51 -11.71
C LEU A 304 -0.01 28.11 -10.40
N LYS A 305 0.39 27.28 -9.42
CA LYS A 305 1.03 27.78 -8.18
C LYS A 305 2.32 28.54 -8.43
N LYS A 306 3.12 28.13 -9.43
CA LYS A 306 4.34 28.85 -9.81
C LYS A 306 4.01 30.21 -10.42
N ILE A 307 3.00 30.28 -11.28
CA ILE A 307 2.48 31.51 -11.88
C ILE A 307 1.93 32.45 -10.79
N GLU A 308 1.09 31.97 -9.89
CA GLU A 308 0.59 32.74 -8.74
C GLU A 308 1.73 33.27 -7.85
N LYS A 309 2.75 32.44 -7.59
CA LYS A 309 3.92 32.84 -6.80
C LYS A 309 4.76 33.90 -7.51
N MET A 310 4.86 33.84 -8.85
CA MET A 310 5.48 34.89 -9.66
C MET A 310 4.67 36.18 -9.62
N HIS A 311 3.34 36.13 -9.78
CA HIS A 311 2.46 37.29 -9.66
C HIS A 311 2.51 37.93 -8.26
N ARG A 312 2.55 37.13 -7.18
CA ARG A 312 2.73 37.66 -5.81
C ARG A 312 4.10 38.31 -5.61
N LYS A 313 5.16 37.80 -6.25
CA LYS A 313 6.50 38.40 -6.20
C LYS A 313 6.55 39.72 -6.98
N SER A 314 5.98 39.79 -8.19
CA SER A 314 5.95 41.02 -8.98
C SER A 314 5.07 42.11 -8.36
N ALA A 315 3.95 41.73 -7.73
CA ALA A 315 3.12 42.68 -6.98
C ALA A 315 3.87 43.30 -5.78
N LYS A 316 4.69 42.50 -5.08
CA LYS A 316 5.54 43.00 -3.97
C LYS A 316 6.69 43.89 -4.44
N SER A 317 7.30 43.62 -5.58
CA SER A 317 8.37 44.48 -6.11
C SER A 317 7.84 45.83 -6.59
N ASN A 318 6.65 45.88 -7.19
CA ASN A 318 6.03 47.14 -7.60
C ASN A 318 5.56 48.01 -6.42
N GLN A 319 5.20 47.43 -5.28
CA GLN A 319 4.83 48.19 -4.07
C GLN A 319 6.05 48.77 -3.32
N GLY A 320 7.25 48.19 -3.49
CA GLY A 320 8.47 48.70 -2.87
C GLY A 320 9.17 49.84 -3.64
N GLY A 321 8.79 50.09 -4.89
CA GLY A 321 9.41 51.11 -5.75
C GLY A 321 8.80 52.52 -5.66
N VAL A 322 7.67 52.68 -4.95
CA VAL A 322 6.90 53.95 -4.92
C VAL A 322 7.26 54.84 -3.71
N THR A 323 8.13 54.40 -2.81
CA THR A 323 8.48 55.12 -1.56
C THR A 323 9.82 55.88 -1.58
N HIS A 324 10.43 56.10 -2.75
CA HIS A 324 11.70 56.86 -2.87
C HIS A 324 11.68 57.97 -3.93
N GLY A 325 10.55 58.66 -4.06
CA GLY A 325 10.43 59.81 -4.96
C GLY A 325 9.53 60.89 -4.42
N GLN A 326 9.91 61.50 -3.28
CA GLN A 326 9.64 62.91 -2.93
C GLN A 326 10.78 63.42 -2.05
#